data_AF-A0A2M7H179-F1
#
_entry.id   AF-A0A2M7H179-F1
#
_cell.length_a   1.000
_cell.length_b   1.000
_cell.length_c   1.000
_cell.angle_alpha   90.00
_cell.angle_beta   90.00
_cell.angle_gamma   90.00
#
_symmetry.space_group_name_H-M   'P 1'
#
loop_
_entity.id
_entity.type
_entity.pdbx_description
1 polymer ?
#
loop_
_entity_poly.entity_id
_entity_poly.type
_entity_poly.pdbx_seq_one_letter_code
_entity_poly.pdbx_strand_id
1 'polypeptide(L)'
;GSLSDEELLGVLKITKTVTQRHEPFSISLIKIYYGPPKKMPPRMVWAEGEKSEELGKLQSDLENSLLASPIKGLESESRSYAPHITLGRIKAWE
;
A
#
# COMPACT_ATOMS: atom_id res chain seq x y z
N GLY A 1 -8.90 -6.43 -3.67
CA GLY A 1 -9.51 -5.91 -4.91
C GLY A 1 -9.77 -7.06 -5.85
N SER A 2 -10.73 -6.88 -6.76
CA SER A 2 -10.99 -7.76 -7.89
C SER A 2 -11.00 -6.87 -9.13
N LEU A 3 -10.37 -7.31 -10.22
CA LEU A 3 -10.28 -6.58 -11.48
C LEU A 3 -10.56 -7.54 -12.63
N SER A 4 -11.26 -7.09 -13.68
CA SER A 4 -11.28 -7.79 -14.97
C SER A 4 -9.96 -7.63 -15.72
N ASP A 5 -9.75 -8.41 -16.78
CA ASP A 5 -8.56 -8.29 -17.63
C ASP A 5 -8.49 -6.91 -18.32
N GLU A 6 -9.63 -6.35 -18.72
CA GLU A 6 -9.71 -5.00 -19.29
C GLU A 6 -9.34 -3.93 -18.27
N GLU A 7 -9.80 -4.07 -17.03
CA GLU A 7 -9.45 -3.17 -15.93
C GLU A 7 -7.96 -3.25 -15.57
N LEU A 8 -7.39 -4.47 -15.59
CA LEU A 8 -5.98 -4.69 -15.36
C LEU A 8 -5.10 -3.92 -16.36
N LEU A 9 -5.45 -3.91 -17.65
CA LEU A 9 -4.75 -3.10 -18.65
C LEU A 9 -4.78 -1.61 -18.32
N GLY A 10 -5.92 -1.13 -17.83
CA GLY A 10 -6.08 0.25 -17.33
C GLY A 10 -5.14 0.54 -16.16
N VAL A 11 -5.14 -0.32 -15.14
CA VAL A 11 -4.25 -0.18 -13.97
C VAL A 11 -2.78 -0.13 -14.40
N LEU A 12 -2.34 -1.06 -15.24
CA LEU A 12 -0.94 -1.12 -15.69
C LEU A 12 -0.51 0.18 -16.40
N LYS A 13 -1.38 0.73 -17.27
CA LYS A 13 -1.10 1.99 -17.97
C LYS A 13 -1.00 3.17 -17.02
N ILE A 14 -1.92 3.26 -16.05
CA ILE A 14 -1.94 4.33 -15.04
C ILE A 14 -0.69 4.22 -14.15
N THR A 15 -0.40 3.05 -13.59
CA THR A 15 0.76 2.82 -12.73
C THR A 15 2.06 3.15 -13.45
N LYS A 16 2.21 2.76 -14.72
CA LYS A 16 3.39 3.11 -15.53
C LYS A 16 3.55 4.63 -15.68
N THR A 17 2.46 5.34 -16.00
CA THR A 17 2.49 6.79 -16.15
C THR A 17 2.83 7.50 -14.84
N VAL A 18 2.25 7.05 -13.72
CA VAL A 18 2.50 7.64 -12.41
C VAL A 18 3.96 7.44 -12.02
N THR A 19 4.46 6.19 -12.08
CA THR A 19 5.82 5.84 -11.65
C THR A 19 6.93 6.56 -12.42
N GLN A 20 6.70 6.93 -13.69
CA GLN A 20 7.64 7.73 -14.48
C GLN A 20 7.89 9.15 -13.94
N ARG A 21 7.03 9.65 -13.04
CA ARG A 21 7.17 10.98 -12.41
C ARG A 21 7.91 10.94 -11.07
N HIS A 22 8.29 9.75 -10.60
CA HIS A 22 8.99 9.58 -9.34
C HIS A 22 10.39 9.02 -9.59
N GLU A 23 11.40 9.67 -9.02
CA GLU A 23 12.76 9.15 -9.00
C GLU A 23 12.87 7.98 -8.02
N PRO A 24 13.83 7.05 -8.23
CA PRO A 24 14.14 6.03 -7.25
C PRO A 24 14.47 6.62 -5.87
N PHE A 25 13.95 6.02 -4.81
CA PHE A 25 14.17 6.46 -3.43
C PHE A 25 14.46 5.28 -2.51
N SER A 26 15.04 5.57 -1.34
CA SER A 26 15.33 4.57 -0.31
C SER A 26 14.26 4.57 0.78
N ILE A 27 14.00 3.40 1.36
CA ILE A 27 13.09 3.24 2.50
C ILE A 27 13.87 2.56 3.63
N SER A 28 13.88 3.18 4.81
CA SER A 28 14.45 2.60 6.03
C SER A 28 13.41 1.78 6.77
N LEU A 29 13.78 0.61 7.28
CA LEU A 29 12.96 -0.17 8.21
C LEU A 29 13.42 0.11 9.65
N ILE A 30 12.52 0.59 10.49
CA ILE A 30 12.90 1.20 11.78
C ILE A 30 12.56 0.33 13.00
N LYS A 31 11.54 -0.53 12.94
CA LYS A 31 11.19 -1.45 14.04
C LYS A 31 10.37 -2.64 13.57
N ILE A 32 10.39 -3.73 14.33
CA ILE A 32 9.49 -4.87 14.15
C ILE A 32 8.47 -4.89 15.29
N TYR A 33 7.19 -5.08 14.98
CA TYR A 33 6.12 -5.13 15.98
C TYR A 33 4.89 -5.89 15.47
N TYR A 34 3.93 -6.16 16.36
CA TYR A 34 2.68 -6.83 15.99
C TYR A 34 1.71 -5.92 15.26
N GLY A 35 1.19 -6.40 14.14
CA GLY A 35 0.21 -5.73 13.29
C GLY A 35 -1.16 -6.42 13.26
N PRO A 36 -2.24 -5.66 12.99
CA PRO A 36 -2.31 -4.20 13.01
C PRO A 36 -2.19 -3.65 14.45
N PRO A 37 -1.73 -2.39 14.62
CA PRO A 37 -1.70 -1.75 15.93
C PRO A 37 -3.06 -1.80 16.63
N LYS A 38 -3.05 -1.95 17.96
CA LYS A 38 -4.26 -1.94 18.82
C LYS A 38 -5.26 -3.07 18.54
N LYS A 39 -4.87 -4.12 17.80
CA LYS A 39 -5.71 -5.29 17.56
C LYS A 39 -5.15 -6.52 18.27
N MET A 40 -5.90 -7.04 19.24
CA MET A 40 -5.58 -8.27 19.97
C MET A 40 -6.66 -9.34 19.73
N PRO A 41 -6.30 -10.63 19.59
CA PRO A 41 -4.92 -11.11 19.42
C PRO A 41 -4.28 -10.59 18.13
N PRO A 42 -2.94 -10.45 18.07
CA PRO A 42 -2.26 -9.96 16.89
C PRO A 42 -2.42 -10.93 15.73
N ARG A 43 -2.48 -10.40 14.51
CA ARG A 43 -2.69 -11.20 13.30
C ARG A 43 -1.43 -11.32 12.46
N MET A 44 -0.48 -10.41 12.65
CA MET A 44 0.68 -10.25 11.78
C MET A 44 1.90 -9.78 12.58
N VAL A 45 3.07 -10.08 12.04
CA VAL A 45 4.34 -9.45 12.42
C VAL A 45 4.71 -8.49 11.30
N TRP A 46 4.93 -7.23 11.63
CA TRP A 46 5.26 -6.15 10.67
C TRP A 46 6.66 -5.62 10.92
N ALA A 47 7.39 -5.32 9.85
CA ALA A 47 8.50 -4.37 9.87
C ALA A 47 7.95 -2.99 9.46
N GLU A 48 8.10 -2.00 10.33
CA GLU A 48 7.71 -0.61 10.06
C GLU A 48 8.72 0.05 9.12
N GLY A 49 8.21 0.69 8.07
CA GLY A 49 8.99 1.63 7.27
C GLY A 49 8.94 3.03 7.89
N GLU A 50 10.04 3.76 7.78
CA GLU A 50 10.09 5.18 8.11
C GLU A 50 9.10 5.99 7.26
N LYS A 51 8.59 7.09 7.82
CA LYS A 51 7.79 8.05 7.04
C LYS A 51 8.70 8.71 6.00
N SER A 52 8.37 8.54 4.72
CA SER A 52 9.06 9.16 3.59
C SER A 52 8.07 10.01 2.80
N GLU A 53 8.50 11.22 2.43
CA GLU A 53 7.72 12.12 1.59
C GLU A 53 7.56 11.53 0.18
N GLU A 54 8.62 10.90 -0.35
CA GLU A 54 8.65 10.23 -1.64
C GLU A 54 7.63 9.08 -1.70
N LEU A 55 7.63 8.22 -0.68
CA LEU A 55 6.68 7.11 -0.59
C LEU A 55 5.24 7.59 -0.43
N GLY A 56 5.03 8.64 0.39
CA GLY A 56 3.72 9.26 0.57
C GLY A 56 3.18 9.86 -0.73
N LYS A 57 4.01 10.59 -1.47
CA LYS A 57 3.66 11.14 -2.79
C LYS A 57 3.32 10.03 -3.79
N LEU A 58 4.14 8.98 -3.88
CA LEU A 58 3.87 7.86 -4.77
C LEU A 58 2.54 7.18 -4.43
N GLN A 59 2.26 6.95 -3.14
CA GLN A 59 0.99 6.37 -2.69
C GLN A 59 -0.20 7.26 -3.08
N SER A 60 -0.13 8.56 -2.80
CA SER A 60 -1.22 9.50 -3.07
C SER A 60 -1.45 9.69 -4.56
N ASP A 61 -0.38 9.78 -5.36
CA ASP A 61 -0.48 9.91 -6.81
C ASP A 61 -1.06 8.66 -7.48
N LEU A 62 -0.70 7.46 -6.99
CA LEU A 62 -1.31 6.22 -7.45
C LEU A 62 -2.80 6.16 -7.08
N GLU A 63 -3.15 6.43 -5.83
CA GLU A 63 -4.54 6.39 -5.36
C GLU A 63 -5.41 7.38 -6.14
N ASN A 64 -4.99 8.65 -6.23
CA ASN A 64 -5.74 9.68 -6.95
C ASN A 64 -5.91 9.35 -8.44
N SER A 65 -4.86 8.86 -9.11
CA SER A 65 -4.92 8.54 -10.54
C SER A 65 -5.79 7.32 -10.82
N LEU A 66 -5.77 6.33 -9.93
CA LEU A 66 -6.60 5.13 -10.04
C LEU A 66 -8.08 5.43 -9.76
N LEU A 67 -8.38 6.23 -8.72
CA LEU A 67 -9.75 6.64 -8.38
C LEU A 67 -10.38 7.59 -9.40
N ALA A 68 -9.58 8.42 -10.07
CA ALA A 68 -10.06 9.28 -11.15
C ALA A 68 -10.31 8.52 -12.48
N SER A 69 -9.93 7.25 -12.55
CA SER A 69 -10.07 6.43 -13.76
C SER A 69 -11.48 5.82 -13.88
N PRO A 70 -11.90 5.36 -15.07
CA PRO A 70 -13.19 4.70 -15.26
C PRO A 70 -13.24 3.26 -14.72
N ILE A 71 -12.18 2.78 -14.05
CA ILE A 71 -12.11 1.43 -13.48
C ILE A 71 -13.10 1.33 -12.32
N LYS A 72 -13.98 0.33 -12.35
CA LYS A 72 -15.04 0.20 -11.35
C LYS A 72 -14.53 -0.55 -10.13
N GLY A 73 -15.18 -0.33 -8.98
CA GLY A 73 -14.87 -1.06 -7.74
C GLY A 73 -13.56 -0.67 -7.06
N LEU A 74 -12.90 0.40 -7.50
CA LEU A 74 -11.83 1.04 -6.74
C LEU A 74 -12.44 1.98 -5.70
N GLU A 75 -12.08 1.76 -4.45
CA GLU A 75 -12.52 2.56 -3.31
C GLU A 75 -11.31 3.19 -2.65
N SER A 76 -11.48 4.43 -2.16
CA SER A 76 -10.42 5.09 -1.38
C SER A 76 -10.23 4.38 -0.04
N GLU A 77 -8.98 4.29 0.38
CA GLU A 77 -8.65 3.71 1.67
C GLU A 77 -8.86 4.75 2.78
N SER A 78 -9.80 4.49 3.68
CA SER A 78 -10.08 5.39 4.81
C SER A 78 -8.98 5.40 5.88
N ARG A 79 -8.14 4.35 5.92
CA ARG A 79 -7.03 4.25 6.87
C ARG A 79 -5.85 5.08 6.39
N SER A 80 -5.25 5.83 7.31
CA SER A 80 -3.98 6.49 7.04
C SER A 80 -2.93 5.47 6.59
N TYR A 81 -2.21 5.80 5.52
CA TYR A 81 -1.13 4.97 5.03
C TYR A 81 -0.04 4.81 6.10
N ALA A 82 0.30 3.54 6.38
CA ALA A 82 1.37 3.18 7.30
C ALA A 82 2.37 2.33 6.52
N PRO A 83 3.57 2.84 6.18
CA PRO A 83 4.60 2.07 5.50
C PRO A 83 4.98 0.84 6.33
N HIS A 84 4.77 -0.37 5.79
CA HIS A 84 5.16 -1.60 6.47
C HIS A 84 5.34 -2.77 5.50
N ILE A 85 6.12 -3.76 5.94
CA ILE A 85 6.23 -5.07 5.31
C ILE A 85 5.67 -6.09 6.27
N THR A 86 4.73 -6.93 5.80
CA THR A 86 4.27 -8.08 6.58
C THR A 86 5.32 -9.18 6.52
N LEU A 87 5.97 -9.47 7.65
CA LEU A 87 6.99 -10.52 7.78
C LEU A 87 6.36 -11.90 8.00
N GLY A 88 5.18 -11.95 8.63
CA GLY A 88 4.49 -13.19 8.92
C GLY A 88 3.04 -12.96 9.31
N ARG A 89 2.20 -13.99 9.12
CA ARG A 89 0.80 -14.01 9.55
C ARG A 89 0.63 -15.08 10.64
N ILE A 90 -0.02 -14.69 11.72
CA ILE A 90 -0.28 -15.53 12.88
C ILE A 90 -1.59 -16.29 12.62
N LYS A 91 -1.52 -17.63 12.62
CA LYS A 91 -2.70 -18.50 12.42
C LYS A 91 -3.35 -18.95 13.72
N ALA A 92 -2.55 -19.11 14.77
CA ALA A 92 -2.99 -19.45 16.12
C ALA A 92 -2.25 -18.54 17.12
N TRP A 93 -2.96 -18.13 18.16
CA TRP A 93 -2.45 -17.25 19.22
C TRP A 93 -2.68 -17.95 20.55
N GLU A 94 -1.65 -17.98 21.39
CA GLU A 94 -1.66 -18.62 22.72
C GLU A 94 -2.28 -17.73 23.80
#